data_AF-A0A1I6BR46-F1
#
_entry.id   AF-A0A1I6BR46-F1
#
_cell.length_a   1.000
_cell.length_b   1.000
_cell.length_c   1.000
_cell.angle_alpha   90.00
_cell.angle_beta   90.00
_cell.angle_gamma   90.00
#
_symmetry.space_group_name_H-M   'P 1'
#
loop_
_entity.id
_entity.type
_entity.pdbx_description
1 polymer ?
#
loop_
_entity_poly.entity_id
_entity_poly.type
_entity_poly.pdbx_seq_one_letter_code
_entity_poly.pdbx_strand_id
1 'polypeptide(L)'
;MTIAKNILAASAAVLALFAGSAQATTDEAIAERIKPYGTVCVAGDPCAEAVAAAPAGEAAGEAAGGNPGEALFSAKACVACHSVDNKVVGPAMKEVAAKYAGDADHIINSIKNGSQGNWGPIPMPPNAVNDEEAAQLAEWILSLN
;
A
#
# COMPACT_ATOMS: atom_id res chain seq x y z
N MET A 1 53.19 14.98 -33.79
CA MET A 1 52.84 14.60 -32.40
C MET A 1 51.39 14.97 -32.04
N THR A 2 50.47 14.98 -33.01
CA THR A 2 49.12 15.57 -32.85
C THR A 2 48.00 14.55 -33.03
N ILE A 3 48.28 13.40 -33.64
CA ILE A 3 47.28 12.36 -33.94
C ILE A 3 47.00 11.49 -32.70
N ALA A 4 48.00 11.24 -31.85
CA ALA A 4 47.82 10.46 -30.62
C ALA A 4 47.02 11.17 -29.51
N LYS A 5 46.92 12.51 -29.55
CA LYS A 5 46.20 13.29 -28.53
C LYS A 5 44.69 13.31 -28.77
N ASN A 6 44.26 13.20 -30.03
CA ASN A 6 42.84 13.18 -30.40
C ASN A 6 42.17 11.82 -30.18
N ILE A 7 42.95 10.72 -30.21
CA ILE A 7 42.42 9.37 -29.94
C ILE A 7 42.17 9.15 -28.43
N LEU A 8 43.00 9.75 -27.57
CA LEU A 8 42.82 9.69 -26.10
C LEU A 8 41.62 10.51 -25.59
N ALA A 9 41.19 11.54 -26.31
CA ALA A 9 40.01 12.33 -25.94
C ALA A 9 38.68 11.65 -26.32
N ALA A 10 38.68 10.75 -27.32
CA ALA A 10 37.47 10.06 -27.78
C ALA A 10 37.08 8.86 -26.89
N SER A 11 38.03 8.28 -26.14
CA SER A 11 37.78 7.12 -25.26
C SER A 11 37.07 7.50 -23.95
N ALA A 12 37.23 8.75 -23.48
CA ALA A 12 36.59 9.22 -22.26
C ALA A 12 35.09 9.53 -22.45
N ALA A 13 34.65 9.83 -23.67
CA ALA A 13 33.24 10.16 -23.95
C ALA A 13 32.34 8.92 -24.09
N VAL A 14 32.89 7.76 -24.48
CA VAL A 14 32.11 6.52 -24.65
C VAL A 14 31.85 5.81 -23.31
N LEU A 15 32.75 5.96 -22.31
CA LEU A 15 32.50 5.45 -20.96
C LEU A 15 31.42 6.24 -20.19
N ALA A 16 31.09 7.46 -20.61
CA ALA A 16 30.03 8.26 -19.98
C ALA A 16 28.62 7.89 -20.46
N LEU A 17 28.49 7.15 -21.57
CA LEU A 17 27.18 6.78 -22.14
C LEU A 17 26.61 5.46 -21.59
N PHE A 18 27.42 4.62 -20.94
CA PHE A 18 26.94 3.39 -20.26
C PHE A 18 26.60 3.57 -18.78
N ALA A 19 26.80 4.75 -18.20
CA ALA A 19 26.35 5.08 -16.85
C ALA A 19 24.91 5.64 -16.81
N GLY A 20 24.31 5.93 -17.99
CA GLY A 20 22.99 6.56 -18.11
C GLY A 20 21.79 5.64 -17.96
N SER A 21 21.96 4.33 -17.78
CA SER A 21 20.85 3.37 -17.63
C SER A 21 20.70 2.78 -16.23
N ALA A 22 21.41 3.31 -15.23
CA ALA A 22 21.19 2.97 -13.81
C ALA A 22 20.14 3.88 -13.13
N GLN A 23 19.55 4.83 -13.88
CA GLN A 23 18.37 5.58 -13.46
C GLN A 23 17.10 4.75 -13.68
N ALA A 24 16.89 3.70 -12.90
CA ALA A 24 15.61 2.96 -12.93
C ALA A 24 15.14 2.45 -11.57
N THR A 25 15.75 2.89 -10.47
CA THR A 25 15.15 2.79 -9.13
C THR A 25 15.65 4.01 -8.34
N THR A 26 14.98 5.15 -8.50
CA THR A 26 15.21 6.28 -7.61
C THR A 26 14.96 5.83 -6.17
N ASP A 27 15.76 6.31 -5.22
CA ASP A 27 15.52 6.11 -3.79
C ASP A 27 14.10 6.49 -3.39
N GLU A 28 13.44 7.35 -4.18
CA GLU A 28 12.05 7.78 -4.03
C GLU A 28 11.03 6.71 -4.46
N ALA A 29 11.28 5.96 -5.54
CA ALA A 29 10.45 4.83 -5.94
C ALA A 29 10.64 3.61 -5.02
N ILE A 30 11.84 3.46 -4.46
CA ILE A 30 12.07 2.52 -3.37
C ILE A 30 11.33 3.04 -2.14
N ALA A 31 11.54 4.29 -1.73
CA ALA A 31 10.89 4.93 -0.60
C ALA A 31 9.37 4.78 -0.65
N GLU A 32 8.75 4.90 -1.82
CA GLU A 32 7.32 4.67 -2.01
C GLU A 32 6.87 3.23 -1.75
N ARG A 33 7.71 2.24 -2.06
CA ARG A 33 7.45 0.82 -1.82
C ARG A 33 7.83 0.36 -0.42
N ILE A 34 8.71 1.09 0.28
CA ILE A 34 9.03 0.91 1.70
C ILE A 34 8.34 1.96 2.59
N LYS A 35 7.40 2.76 2.05
CA LYS A 35 6.53 3.62 2.87
C LYS A 35 5.84 2.67 3.86
N PRO A 36 6.08 2.83 5.16
CA PRO A 36 5.40 2.00 6.13
C PRO A 36 3.93 2.41 6.08
N TYR A 37 3.06 1.45 5.77
CA TYR A 37 1.62 1.65 5.85
C TYR A 37 1.23 1.72 7.34
N GLY A 38 1.48 2.88 7.94
CA GLY A 38 1.37 3.14 9.38
C GLY A 38 2.72 3.20 10.10
N THR A 39 2.81 4.00 11.15
CA THR A 39 4.04 4.17 11.95
C THR A 39 4.11 3.09 13.03
N VAL A 40 5.21 2.33 13.06
CA VAL A 40 5.53 1.43 14.19
C VAL A 40 6.10 2.28 15.32
N CYS A 41 5.34 2.49 16.39
CA CYS A 41 5.82 3.22 17.57
C CYS A 41 6.82 2.37 18.34
N VAL A 42 8.05 2.88 18.48
CA VAL A 42 9.11 2.23 19.27
C VAL A 42 9.17 2.90 20.64
N ALA A 43 9.52 2.14 21.68
CA ALA A 43 9.64 2.67 23.04
C ALA A 43 10.60 3.88 23.08
N GLY A 44 10.06 5.06 23.37
CA GLY A 44 10.79 6.34 23.41
C GLY A 44 10.36 7.37 22.37
N ASP A 45 9.50 7.00 21.40
CA ASP A 45 8.88 7.95 20.48
C ASP A 45 7.73 8.72 21.18
N PRO A 46 7.38 9.95 20.75
CA PRO A 46 6.27 10.70 21.33
C PRO A 46 4.91 9.97 21.20
N CYS A 47 4.79 9.03 20.26
CA CYS A 47 3.62 8.15 20.16
C CYS A 47 3.65 6.96 21.14
N ALA A 48 4.81 6.62 21.71
CA ALA A 48 4.95 5.62 22.76
C ALA A 48 4.51 6.13 24.14
N GLU A 49 4.55 7.44 24.37
CA GLU A 49 4.08 8.06 25.61
C GLU A 49 2.55 8.18 25.65
N ALA A 50 1.90 8.25 24.48
CA ALA A 50 0.44 8.21 24.33
C ALA A 50 -0.16 6.83 24.66
N VAL A 51 0.57 5.72 24.45
CA VAL A 51 0.08 4.36 24.75
C VAL A 51 0.25 3.94 26.21
N ALA A 52 1.02 4.68 27.01
CA ALA A 52 1.26 4.37 28.42
C ALA A 52 0.14 4.87 29.36
N ALA A 53 -0.80 5.69 28.86
CA ALA A 53 -1.81 6.37 29.69
C ALA A 53 -3.27 6.02 29.36
N ALA A 54 -3.54 5.13 28.40
CA ALA A 54 -4.92 4.73 28.05
C ALA A 54 -5.28 3.35 28.65
N PRO A 55 -6.48 3.16 29.24
CA PRO A 55 -6.96 1.82 29.57
C PRO A 55 -7.13 1.02 28.27
N ALA A 56 -6.98 -0.30 28.36
CA ALA A 56 -7.14 -1.20 27.23
C ALA A 56 -8.57 -1.15 26.66
N GLY A 57 -8.78 -0.27 25.68
CA GLY A 57 -10.03 -0.02 25.00
C GLY A 57 -9.87 1.27 24.22
N GLU A 58 -10.01 1.18 22.89
CA GLU A 58 -9.94 2.29 21.92
C GLU A 58 -8.54 2.75 21.52
N ALA A 59 -8.11 2.27 20.35
CA ALA A 59 -7.13 2.96 19.51
C ALA A 59 -7.71 3.07 18.10
N ALA A 60 -8.72 3.93 17.94
CA ALA A 60 -8.83 4.72 16.73
C ALA A 60 -7.76 5.82 16.86
N GLY A 61 -6.52 5.47 16.52
CA GLY A 61 -5.43 6.43 16.44
C GLY A 61 -5.63 7.27 15.20
N GLU A 62 -5.99 8.54 15.40
CA GLU A 62 -6.06 9.57 14.38
C GLU A 62 -4.77 9.57 13.53
N ALA A 63 -4.87 9.04 12.32
CA ALA A 63 -3.77 9.08 11.36
C ALA A 63 -3.67 10.51 10.80
N ALA A 64 -2.60 11.21 11.15
CA ALA A 64 -2.24 12.46 10.51
C ALA A 64 -2.14 12.26 8.98
N GLY A 65 -3.17 12.71 8.25
CA GLY A 65 -3.20 12.84 6.79
C GLY A 65 -3.51 11.58 5.97
N GLY A 66 -3.94 10.47 6.57
CA GLY A 66 -4.30 9.24 5.84
C GLY A 66 -5.80 8.94 5.87
N ASN A 67 -6.33 8.28 4.83
CA ASN A 67 -7.72 7.81 4.85
C ASN A 67 -7.88 6.70 5.92
N PRO A 68 -8.87 6.77 6.83
CA PRO A 68 -9.04 5.79 7.90
C PRO A 68 -9.22 4.35 7.38
N GLY A 69 -9.86 4.17 6.22
CA GLY A 69 -9.99 2.86 5.59
C GLY A 69 -8.67 2.31 5.06
N GLU A 70 -7.75 3.15 4.58
CA GLU A 70 -6.40 2.75 4.17
C GLU A 70 -5.56 2.28 5.36
N ALA A 71 -5.67 2.99 6.48
CA ALA A 71 -5.01 2.61 7.73
C ALA A 71 -5.55 1.26 8.23
N LEU A 72 -6.88 1.07 8.20
CA LEU A 72 -7.51 -0.20 8.56
C LEU A 72 -7.10 -1.35 7.63
N PHE A 73 -7.03 -1.12 6.33
CA PHE A 73 -6.61 -2.12 5.35
C PHE A 73 -5.22 -2.69 5.67
N SER A 74 -4.35 -1.82 6.18
CA SER A 74 -3.00 -2.18 6.60
C SER A 74 -3.00 -2.85 7.99
N ALA A 75 -3.72 -2.29 8.95
CA ALA A 75 -3.79 -2.81 10.33
C ALA A 75 -4.48 -4.17 10.44
N LYS A 76 -5.47 -4.46 9.58
CA LYS A 76 -6.23 -5.73 9.55
C LYS A 76 -5.60 -6.79 8.63
N ALA A 77 -4.35 -6.56 8.19
CA ALA A 77 -3.58 -7.46 7.35
C ALA A 77 -4.21 -7.81 5.99
N CYS A 78 -5.11 -6.98 5.47
CA CYS A 78 -5.72 -7.16 4.15
C CYS A 78 -4.67 -7.13 3.03
N VAL A 79 -3.59 -6.37 3.25
CA VAL A 79 -2.38 -6.28 2.41
C VAL A 79 -1.69 -7.62 2.13
N ALA A 80 -1.93 -8.66 2.94
CA ALA A 80 -1.34 -9.98 2.73
C ALA A 80 -1.93 -10.69 1.49
N CYS A 81 -3.17 -10.36 1.13
CA CYS A 81 -3.90 -11.02 0.05
C CYS A 81 -4.32 -10.05 -1.07
N HIS A 82 -4.35 -8.75 -0.79
CA HIS A 82 -4.81 -7.71 -1.69
C HIS A 82 -3.77 -6.60 -1.82
N SER A 83 -3.81 -5.90 -2.95
CA SER A 83 -3.09 -4.64 -3.13
C SER A 83 -3.99 -3.62 -3.81
N VAL A 84 -3.57 -2.35 -3.85
CA VAL A 84 -4.36 -1.28 -4.49
C VAL A 84 -4.49 -1.50 -5.99
N ASP A 85 -3.36 -1.74 -6.67
CA ASP A 85 -3.27 -1.70 -8.14
C ASP A 85 -3.08 -3.06 -8.80
N ASN A 86 -2.68 -4.08 -8.05
CA ASN A 86 -2.29 -5.37 -8.60
C ASN A 86 -3.04 -6.53 -7.94
N LYS A 87 -3.36 -7.55 -8.75
CA LYS A 87 -3.86 -8.83 -8.22
C LYS A 87 -2.74 -9.55 -7.47
N VAL A 88 -3.04 -10.03 -6.27
CA VAL A 88 -2.13 -10.84 -5.45
C VAL A 88 -2.75 -12.23 -5.29
N VAL A 89 -3.44 -12.47 -4.18
CA VAL A 89 -4.30 -13.64 -4.00
C VAL A 89 -5.74 -13.27 -4.39
N GLY A 90 -6.20 -12.16 -3.82
CA GLY A 90 -7.44 -11.49 -4.19
C GLY A 90 -7.24 -10.43 -5.29
N PRO A 91 -8.34 -9.88 -5.82
CA PRO A 91 -8.31 -8.78 -6.80
C PRO A 91 -7.65 -7.51 -6.26
N ALA A 92 -7.24 -6.64 -7.18
CA ALA A 92 -6.79 -5.30 -6.83
C ALA A 92 -7.95 -4.46 -6.27
N MET A 93 -7.72 -3.58 -5.30
CA MET A 93 -8.79 -2.75 -4.72
C MET A 93 -9.45 -1.84 -5.76
N LYS A 94 -8.69 -1.36 -6.75
CA LYS A 94 -9.27 -0.61 -7.89
C LYS A 94 -10.22 -1.44 -8.75
N GLU A 95 -9.95 -2.73 -8.94
CA GLU A 95 -10.87 -3.62 -9.66
C GLU A 95 -12.15 -3.85 -8.86
N VAL A 96 -12.03 -4.00 -7.54
CA VAL A 96 -13.19 -4.12 -6.63
C VAL A 96 -14.03 -2.84 -6.69
N ALA A 97 -13.38 -1.68 -6.59
CA ALA A 97 -14.02 -0.36 -6.67
C ALA A 97 -14.79 -0.18 -7.99
N ALA A 98 -14.18 -0.54 -9.12
CA ALA A 98 -14.82 -0.46 -10.43
C ALA A 98 -15.98 -1.44 -10.59
N LYS A 99 -15.85 -2.69 -10.10
CA LYS A 99 -16.89 -3.72 -10.23
C LYS A 99 -18.13 -3.43 -9.38
N TYR A 100 -17.93 -2.89 -8.19
CA TYR A 100 -18.99 -2.65 -7.19
C TYR A 100 -19.24 -1.15 -6.97
N ALA A 101 -19.03 -0.32 -7.98
CA ALA A 101 -19.24 1.11 -7.89
C ALA A 101 -20.66 1.43 -7.37
N GLY A 102 -20.73 2.14 -6.24
CA GLY A 102 -21.99 2.50 -5.58
C GLY A 102 -22.65 1.39 -4.75
N ASP A 103 -22.01 0.22 -4.60
CA ASP A 103 -22.52 -0.92 -3.82
C ASP A 103 -21.58 -1.23 -2.63
N ALA A 104 -21.62 -0.33 -1.64
CA ALA A 104 -20.84 -0.49 -0.40
C ALA A 104 -21.28 -1.72 0.39
N ASP A 105 -22.58 -2.04 0.39
CA ASP A 105 -23.15 -3.16 1.13
C ASP A 105 -22.59 -4.50 0.66
N HIS A 106 -22.36 -4.68 -0.65
CA HIS A 106 -21.72 -5.89 -1.16
C HIS A 106 -20.29 -6.04 -0.66
N ILE A 107 -19.53 -4.95 -0.61
CA ILE A 107 -18.15 -4.94 -0.12
C ILE A 107 -18.12 -5.26 1.38
N ILE A 108 -18.95 -4.59 2.18
CA ILE A 108 -19.08 -4.81 3.63
C ILE A 108 -19.42 -6.28 3.92
N ASN A 109 -20.43 -6.82 3.25
CA ASN A 109 -20.85 -8.21 3.45
C ASN A 109 -19.75 -9.21 3.04
N SER A 110 -19.03 -8.92 1.96
CA SER A 110 -17.91 -9.75 1.51
C SER A 110 -16.77 -9.75 2.54
N ILE A 111 -16.40 -8.59 3.08
CA ILE A 111 -15.33 -8.47 4.08
C ILE A 111 -15.70 -9.26 5.35
N LYS A 112 -16.91 -9.06 5.86
CA LYS A 112 -17.36 -9.67 7.12
C LYS A 112 -17.56 -11.18 7.01
N ASN A 113 -18.25 -11.63 5.96
CA ASN A 113 -18.71 -13.01 5.85
C ASN A 113 -17.83 -13.88 4.94
N GLY A 114 -16.82 -13.28 4.32
CA GLY A 114 -16.06 -13.91 3.24
C GLY A 114 -16.83 -13.88 1.92
N SER A 115 -16.16 -14.32 0.85
CA SER A 115 -16.76 -14.39 -0.48
C SER A 115 -16.14 -15.51 -1.31
N GLN A 116 -16.87 -16.03 -2.30
CA GLN A 116 -16.36 -17.05 -3.22
C GLN A 116 -17.00 -16.90 -4.60
N GLY A 117 -16.28 -17.27 -5.66
CA GLY A 117 -16.80 -17.37 -7.02
C GLY A 117 -16.82 -16.06 -7.82
N ASN A 118 -16.67 -14.90 -7.16
CA ASN A 118 -16.71 -13.60 -7.83
C ASN A 118 -15.42 -13.24 -8.59
N TRP A 119 -14.27 -13.75 -8.13
CA TRP A 119 -12.93 -13.36 -8.59
C TRP A 119 -12.01 -14.54 -8.95
N GLY A 120 -12.52 -15.76 -8.77
CA GLY A 120 -11.79 -17.00 -8.96
C GLY A 120 -12.27 -18.11 -8.01
N PRO A 121 -11.58 -19.26 -8.03
CA PRO A 121 -11.93 -20.42 -7.22
C PRO A 121 -11.52 -20.29 -5.74
N ILE A 122 -10.57 -19.40 -5.43
CA ILE A 122 -10.07 -19.19 -4.06
C ILE A 122 -11.10 -18.38 -3.27
N PRO A 123 -11.67 -18.93 -2.17
CA PRO A 123 -12.55 -18.18 -1.30
C PRO A 123 -11.78 -17.18 -0.44
N MET A 124 -12.35 -15.99 -0.25
CA MET A 124 -11.91 -15.06 0.78
C MET A 124 -12.56 -15.47 2.11
N PRO A 125 -11.77 -15.70 3.18
CA PRO A 125 -12.33 -16.07 4.48
C PRO A 125 -13.08 -14.89 5.13
N PRO A 126 -13.99 -15.16 6.09
CA PRO A 126 -14.55 -14.13 6.96
C PRO A 126 -13.46 -13.37 7.73
N ASN A 127 -13.57 -12.05 7.83
CA ASN A 127 -12.62 -11.21 8.56
C ASN A 127 -13.23 -10.70 9.87
N ALA A 128 -12.41 -10.63 10.92
CA ALA A 128 -12.80 -10.09 12.23
C ALA A 128 -12.79 -8.55 12.21
N VAL A 129 -13.83 -7.98 11.62
CA VAL A 129 -14.09 -6.53 11.61
C VAL A 129 -15.46 -6.25 12.20
N ASN A 130 -15.60 -5.13 12.89
CA ASN A 130 -16.91 -4.63 13.29
C ASN A 130 -17.59 -3.86 12.14
N ASP A 131 -18.83 -3.43 12.34
CA ASP A 131 -19.64 -2.77 11.29
C ASP A 131 -19.03 -1.44 10.84
N GLU A 132 -18.48 -0.68 11.77
CA GLU A 132 -17.86 0.62 11.49
C GLU A 132 -16.57 0.46 10.69
N GLU A 133 -15.70 -0.47 11.09
CA GLU A 133 -14.47 -0.79 10.37
C GLU A 133 -14.77 -1.28 8.95
N ALA A 134 -15.78 -2.14 8.78
CA ALA A 134 -16.18 -2.63 7.48
C ALA A 134 -16.70 -1.51 6.57
N ALA A 135 -17.47 -0.57 7.13
CA ALA A 135 -17.96 0.60 6.40
C ALA A 135 -16.81 1.52 5.97
N GLN A 136 -15.86 1.83 6.87
CA GLN A 136 -14.68 2.64 6.55
C GLN A 136 -13.81 2.00 5.46
N LEU A 137 -13.61 0.68 5.52
CA LEU A 137 -12.91 -0.07 4.48
C LEU A 137 -13.63 0.02 3.13
N ALA A 138 -14.96 -0.18 3.11
CA ALA A 138 -15.74 -0.15 1.88
C ALA A 138 -15.77 1.25 1.25
N GLU A 139 -15.94 2.29 2.06
CA GLU A 139 -15.89 3.69 1.61
C GLU A 139 -14.53 4.02 0.99
N TRP A 140 -13.44 3.63 1.65
CA TRP A 140 -12.10 3.83 1.10
C TRP A 140 -11.90 3.06 -0.21
N ILE A 141 -12.29 1.79 -0.28
CA ILE A 141 -12.17 0.99 -1.51
C ILE A 141 -12.89 1.69 -2.66
N LEU A 142 -14.14 2.14 -2.44
CA LEU A 142 -14.92 2.83 -3.46
C LEU A 142 -14.34 4.19 -3.88
N SER A 143 -13.53 4.83 -3.02
CA SER A 143 -12.83 6.08 -3.34
C SER A 143 -11.65 5.90 -4.31
N LEU A 144 -11.22 4.65 -4.56
CA LEU A 144 -10.07 4.34 -5.44
C LEU A 144 -10.43 4.31 -6.94
N ASN A 145 -11.68 4.62 -7.30
CA ASN A 145 -12.18 4.58 -8.67
C ASN A 145 -12.12 5.96 -9.35
#